data_AF-A0A1B6CJ11-F1
#
_entry.id   AF-A0A1B6CJ11-F1
#
_cell.length_a   1.000
_cell.length_b   1.000
_cell.length_c   1.000
_cell.angle_alpha   90.00
_cell.angle_beta   90.00
_cell.angle_gamma   90.00
#
_symmetry.space_group_name_H-M   'P 1'
#
loop_
_entity.id
_entity.type
_entity.pdbx_description
1 polymer ?
#
loop_
_entity_poly.entity_id
_entity_poly.type
_entity_poly.pdbx_seq_one_letter_code
_entity_poly.pdbx_strand_id
1 'polypeptide(L)'
;MNLGVFNRVNLKESDHGGMYSEWASLSNIVTNISTESGSVLEKFPSTSGRDVALSIVRQLATTLGITQAAEPSKLTIDKDVLWCMEVICYGLSLPLSEHDAIRDC
;
A
#
# COMPACT_ATOMS: atom_id res chain seq x y z
N MET A 1 -0.07 -17.60 -36.82
CA MET A 1 -0.64 -18.73 -36.04
C MET A 1 -1.70 -18.14 -35.13
N ASN A 2 -2.95 -18.61 -35.23
CA ASN A 2 -4.10 -18.07 -34.50
C ASN A 2 -4.01 -18.42 -33.01
N LEU A 3 -3.78 -17.44 -32.15
CA LEU A 3 -3.83 -17.55 -30.67
C LEU A 3 -5.27 -17.46 -30.11
N GLY A 4 -6.29 -17.66 -30.96
CA GLY A 4 -7.69 -17.40 -30.64
C GLY A 4 -8.46 -18.49 -29.88
N VAL A 5 -7.82 -19.49 -29.25
CA VAL A 5 -8.55 -20.68 -28.77
C VAL A 5 -8.36 -21.03 -27.29
N PHE A 6 -7.46 -20.41 -26.53
CA PHE A 6 -7.27 -20.78 -25.12
C PHE A 6 -7.46 -19.61 -24.16
N ASN A 7 -8.71 -19.18 -23.95
CA ASN A 7 -9.21 -18.83 -22.61
C ASN A 7 -10.75 -18.70 -22.59
N ARG A 8 -11.48 -19.79 -22.84
CA ARG A 8 -12.95 -19.86 -22.75
C ARG A 8 -13.43 -20.47 -21.44
N VAL A 9 -12.76 -20.17 -20.33
CA VAL A 9 -13.24 -20.56 -19.01
C VAL A 9 -13.21 -19.35 -18.08
N ASN A 10 -14.41 -18.80 -17.83
CA ASN A 10 -14.73 -17.89 -16.73
C ASN A 10 -14.54 -16.37 -16.93
N LEU A 11 -14.98 -15.82 -18.07
CA LEU A 11 -15.38 -14.41 -18.11
C LEU A 11 -16.87 -14.32 -17.78
N LYS A 12 -17.21 -14.38 -16.49
CA LYS A 12 -18.51 -13.88 -16.04
C LYS A 12 -18.40 -12.35 -16.10
N GLU A 13 -18.77 -11.77 -17.24
CA GLU A 13 -19.01 -10.33 -17.36
C GLU A 13 -20.11 -9.95 -16.36
N SER A 14 -19.70 -9.54 -15.17
CA SER A 14 -20.51 -8.72 -14.31
C SER A 14 -20.58 -7.34 -14.95
N ASP A 15 -21.80 -6.84 -15.15
CA ASP A 15 -22.17 -5.56 -15.79
C ASP A 15 -21.59 -4.30 -15.08
N HIS A 16 -20.77 -4.52 -14.07
CA HIS A 16 -19.95 -3.56 -13.37
C HIS A 16 -18.52 -4.08 -13.52
N GLY A 17 -17.70 -3.39 -14.33
CA GLY A 17 -16.32 -3.78 -14.64
C GLY A 17 -15.63 -4.20 -13.35
N GLY A 18 -15.42 -5.51 -13.19
CA GLY A 18 -15.26 -6.17 -11.89
C GLY A 18 -14.16 -5.57 -11.01
N MET A 19 -14.05 -6.01 -9.76
CA MET A 19 -13.21 -5.45 -8.68
C MET A 19 -12.05 -4.52 -9.11
N TYR A 20 -11.18 -4.93 -10.05
CA TYR A 20 -10.12 -4.07 -10.58
C TYR A 20 -10.56 -2.68 -11.10
N SER A 21 -11.70 -2.57 -11.81
CA SER A 21 -12.16 -1.28 -12.35
C SER A 21 -12.74 -0.38 -11.26
N GLU A 22 -13.41 -0.96 -10.26
CA GLU A 22 -13.84 -0.22 -9.06
C GLU A 22 -12.63 0.34 -8.32
N TRP A 23 -11.57 -0.45 -8.14
CA TRP A 23 -10.33 0.01 -7.50
C TRP A 23 -9.60 1.07 -8.33
N ALA A 24 -9.55 0.90 -9.65
CA ALA A 24 -8.95 1.89 -10.55
C ALA A 24 -9.68 3.24 -10.47
N SER A 25 -11.01 3.24 -10.33
CA SER A 25 -11.79 4.48 -10.16
C SER A 25 -11.50 5.22 -8.85
N LEU A 26 -11.04 4.51 -7.81
CA LEU A 26 -10.63 5.11 -6.52
C LEU A 26 -9.30 5.84 -6.61
N SER A 27 -8.48 5.61 -7.63
CA SER A 27 -7.15 6.24 -7.79
C SER A 27 -7.23 7.76 -7.71
N ASN A 28 -8.28 8.36 -8.29
CA ASN A 28 -8.46 9.81 -8.28
C ASN A 28 -8.77 10.32 -6.86
N ILE A 29 -9.50 9.55 -6.05
CA ILE A 29 -9.83 9.90 -4.66
C ILE A 29 -8.58 9.77 -3.79
N VAL A 30 -7.83 8.67 -3.93
CA VAL A 30 -6.58 8.41 -3.19
C VAL A 30 -5.53 9.48 -3.47
N THR A 31 -5.43 9.95 -4.72
CA THR A 31 -4.49 11.00 -5.12
C THR A 31 -4.86 12.38 -4.57
N ASN A 32 -6.16 12.67 -4.41
CA ASN A 32 -6.59 13.96 -3.85
C ASN A 32 -6.41 14.03 -2.32
N ILE A 33 -6.74 12.95 -1.60
CA ILE A 33 -6.55 12.85 -0.13
C ILE A 33 -5.08 13.11 0.27
N SER A 34 -4.14 12.63 -0.55
CA SER A 34 -2.71 12.80 -0.28
C SER A 34 -2.24 14.27 -0.42
N THR A 35 -2.98 15.13 -1.11
CA THR A 35 -2.60 16.56 -1.26
C THR A 35 -2.97 17.43 -0.05
N GLU A 36 -3.99 17.04 0.72
CA GLU A 36 -4.45 17.75 1.93
C GLU A 36 -3.95 17.09 3.22
N SER A 37 -3.59 15.81 3.16
CA SER A 37 -3.18 14.97 4.30
C SER A 37 -1.83 14.29 4.05
N GLY A 38 -0.85 15.04 3.55
CA GLY A 38 0.50 14.53 3.30
C GLY A 38 1.20 14.14 4.60
N SER A 39 1.95 13.04 4.57
CA SER A 39 2.71 12.59 5.74
C SER A 39 3.70 13.68 6.17
N VAL A 40 3.87 13.87 7.49
CA VAL A 40 4.88 14.80 8.03
C VAL A 40 6.29 14.47 7.52
N LEU A 41 6.52 13.23 7.09
CA LEU A 41 7.78 12.75 6.51
C LEU A 41 8.18 13.48 5.22
N GLU A 42 7.22 14.04 4.47
CA GLU A 42 7.48 14.85 3.28
C GLU A 42 8.22 16.16 3.60
N LYS A 43 8.16 16.62 4.86
CA LYS A 43 8.84 17.85 5.31
C LYS A 43 10.29 17.63 5.72
N PHE A 44 10.75 16.37 5.74
CA PHE A 44 12.11 15.99 6.12
C PHE A 44 12.93 15.58 4.89
N PRO A 45 14.27 15.48 5.00
CA PRO A 45 15.08 14.88 3.95
C PRO A 45 14.57 13.48 3.58
N SER A 46 14.55 13.17 2.29
CA SER A 46 14.00 11.92 1.75
C SER A 46 14.59 10.67 2.43
N THR A 47 15.89 10.70 2.74
CA THR A 47 16.58 9.63 3.47
C THR A 47 16.00 9.39 4.86
N SER A 48 15.79 10.46 5.63
CA SER A 48 15.23 10.37 6.99
C SER A 48 13.77 9.94 6.98
N GLY A 49 12.96 10.47 6.07
CA GLY A 49 11.56 10.07 5.92
C GLY A 49 11.43 8.59 5.57
N ARG A 50 12.26 8.11 4.63
CA ARG A 50 12.31 6.71 4.24
C ARG A 50 12.71 5.78 5.39
N ASP A 51 13.75 6.11 6.15
CA ASP A 51 14.23 5.27 7.25
C ASP A 51 13.16 5.11 8.35
N VAL A 52 12.43 6.18 8.64
CA VAL A 52 11.29 6.17 9.57
C VAL A 52 10.17 5.28 9.03
N ALA A 53 9.78 5.47 7.77
CA ALA A 53 8.73 4.66 7.14
C ALA A 53 9.09 3.17 7.13
N LEU A 54 10.33 2.84 6.76
CA LEU A 54 10.83 1.47 6.71
C LEU A 54 10.80 0.80 8.09
N SER A 55 11.22 1.52 9.13
CA SER A 55 11.25 1.00 10.50
C SER A 55 9.85 0.68 11.02
N ILE A 56 8.88 1.55 10.74
CA ILE A 56 7.49 1.38 11.15
C ILE A 56 6.85 0.23 10.37
N VAL A 57 6.98 0.20 9.04
CA VAL A 57 6.43 -0.86 8.20
C VAL A 57 6.99 -2.22 8.58
N ARG A 58 8.29 -2.33 8.86
CA ARG A 58 8.90 -3.58 9.36
C ARG A 58 8.27 -4.04 10.67
N GLN A 59 8.09 -3.14 11.63
CA GLN A 59 7.46 -3.47 12.89
C GLN A 59 6.01 -3.92 12.71
N LEU A 60 5.23 -3.23 11.86
CA LEU A 60 3.87 -3.63 11.53
C LEU A 60 3.84 -5.00 10.86
N ALA A 61 4.71 -5.25 9.89
CA ALA A 61 4.82 -6.53 9.18
C ALA A 61 5.08 -7.71 10.14
N THR A 62 5.89 -7.52 11.19
CA THR A 62 6.10 -8.57 12.20
C THR A 62 4.84 -8.92 13.00
N THR A 63 3.88 -8.00 13.08
CA THR A 63 2.63 -8.17 13.86
C THR A 63 1.49 -8.75 13.00
N LEU A 64 1.54 -8.57 11.68
CA LEU A 64 0.46 -8.95 10.74
C LEU A 64 0.26 -10.47 10.59
N GLY A 65 1.13 -11.30 11.16
CA GLY A 65 0.99 -12.75 11.14
C GLY A 65 1.14 -13.39 9.75
N ILE A 66 1.85 -12.73 8.82
CA ILE A 66 2.08 -13.27 7.46
C ILE A 66 3.09 -14.42 7.52
N THR A 67 4.13 -14.30 8.33
CA THR A 67 5.20 -15.30 8.49
C THR A 67 5.23 -15.96 9.87
N GLN A 68 4.43 -15.47 10.82
CA GLN A 68 4.38 -15.94 12.22
C GLN A 68 2.94 -15.81 12.75
N ALA A 69 2.67 -16.23 13.98
CA ALA A 69 1.37 -15.99 14.60
C ALA A 69 1.11 -14.48 14.72
N ALA A 70 -0.11 -14.05 14.41
CA ALA A 70 -0.49 -12.64 14.54
C ALA A 70 -0.53 -12.24 16.01
N GLU A 71 0.14 -11.13 16.33
CA GLU A 71 0.14 -10.54 17.67
C GLU A 71 -0.87 -9.37 17.74
N PRO A 72 -1.42 -9.05 18.92
CA PRO A 72 -2.32 -7.92 19.06
C PRO A 72 -1.66 -6.60 18.66
N SER A 73 -2.36 -5.78 17.88
CA SER A 73 -1.87 -4.46 17.49
C SER A 73 -1.65 -3.57 18.72
N LYS A 74 -0.54 -2.80 18.70
CA LYS A 74 -0.23 -1.78 19.70
C LYS A 74 -0.92 -0.44 19.41
N LEU A 75 -1.53 -0.28 18.23
CA LEU A 75 -2.26 0.92 17.83
C LEU A 75 -3.67 0.83 18.43
N THR A 76 -3.91 1.52 19.54
CA THR A 76 -5.16 1.42 20.32
C THR A 76 -6.12 2.58 20.11
N ILE A 77 -5.67 3.67 19.49
CA ILE A 77 -6.47 4.87 19.22
C ILE A 77 -6.40 5.25 17.74
N ASP A 78 -7.48 5.87 17.26
CA ASP A 78 -7.63 6.26 15.84
C ASP A 78 -6.47 7.11 15.34
N LYS A 79 -6.00 8.06 16.17
CA LYS A 79 -4.88 8.94 15.82
C LYS A 79 -3.62 8.15 15.44
N ASP A 80 -3.34 7.05 16.15
CA ASP A 80 -2.13 6.26 15.94
C ASP A 80 -2.26 5.40 14.67
N VAL A 81 -3.46 4.91 14.40
CA VAL A 81 -3.79 4.18 13.17
C VAL A 81 -3.68 5.11 11.95
N LEU A 82 -4.30 6.29 12.02
CA LEU A 82 -4.26 7.29 10.95
C LEU A 82 -2.83 7.70 10.62
N TRP A 83 -2.02 8.00 11.63
CA TRP A 83 -0.63 8.35 11.41
C TRP A 83 0.18 7.20 10.80
N CYS A 84 -0.04 5.96 11.25
CA CYS A 84 0.60 4.80 10.62
C CYS A 84 0.18 4.64 9.15
N MET A 85 -1.08 4.89 8.81
CA MET A 85 -1.56 4.85 7.44
C MET A 85 -0.89 5.94 6.58
N GLU A 86 -0.73 7.16 7.10
CA GLU A 86 0.00 8.23 6.41
C GLU A 86 1.46 7.82 6.11
N VAL A 87 2.13 7.19 7.09
CA VAL A 87 3.50 6.70 6.93
C VAL A 87 3.59 5.58 5.89
N ILE A 88 2.62 4.67 5.86
CA ILE A 88 2.55 3.60 4.84
C ILE A 88 2.34 4.21 3.45
N CYS A 89 1.37 5.12 3.31
CA CYS A 89 1.09 5.82 2.05
C CYS A 89 2.33 6.58 1.54
N TYR A 90 3.07 7.25 2.45
CA TYR A 90 4.34 7.88 2.12
C TYR A 90 5.38 6.87 1.64
N GLY A 91 5.59 5.76 2.37
CA GLY A 91 6.56 4.74 1.96
C GLY A 91 6.24 4.11 0.61
N LEU A 92 4.96 3.94 0.27
CA LEU A 92 4.49 3.41 -1.00
C LEU A 92 4.52 4.42 -2.15
N SER A 93 4.58 5.72 -1.87
CA SER A 93 4.70 6.77 -2.88
C SER A 93 6.16 7.06 -3.28
N LEU A 94 7.14 6.53 -2.53
CA LEU A 94 8.56 6.69 -2.85
C LEU A 94 8.95 5.98 -4.16
N PRO A 95 9.94 6.51 -4.92
CA PRO A 95 10.38 5.90 -6.17
C PRO A 95 10.95 4.48 -6.00
N LEU A 96 10.56 3.57 -6.90
CA LEU A 96 11.01 2.17 -6.90
C LEU A 96 12.54 1.97 -6.97
N SER A 97 13.30 2.98 -7.42
CA SER A 97 14.77 2.97 -7.42
C SER A 97 15.40 2.93 -6.03
N GLU A 98 14.61 3.23 -5.00
CA GLU A 98 15.03 3.24 -3.60
C GLU A 98 14.74 1.91 -2.87
N HIS A 99 14.35 0.84 -3.58
CA HIS A 99 13.85 -0.38 -2.94
C HIS A 99 14.89 -1.47 -2.73
N ASP A 100 15.77 -1.30 -1.73
CA ASP A 100 16.48 -2.45 -1.15
C ASP A 100 15.56 -3.27 -0.21
N ALA A 101 14.44 -2.71 0.26
CA ALA A 101 13.57 -3.35 1.24
C ALA A 101 12.39 -4.17 0.67
N ILE A 102 11.95 -3.91 -0.57
CA ILE A 102 10.84 -4.65 -1.21
C ILE A 102 11.36 -5.80 -2.08
N ARG A 103 12.64 -5.79 -2.43
CA ARG A 103 13.26 -6.85 -3.24
C ARG A 103 13.35 -8.20 -2.51
N ASP A 104 13.40 -8.19 -1.18
CA ASP A 104 13.55 -9.38 -0.34
C ASP A 104 12.24 -9.81 0.36
N CYS A 105 11.10 -9.25 -0.02
CA CYS A 105 9.77 -9.69 0.42
C CYS A 105 9.16 -10.70 -0.56
#